data_AF-A0A9E8SCY4-F1
#
_entry.id   AF-A0A9E8SCY4-F1
#
_cell.length_a   1.000
_cell.length_b   1.000
_cell.length_c   1.000
_cell.angle_alpha   90.00
_cell.angle_beta   90.00
_cell.angle_gamma   90.00
#
_symmetry.space_group_name_H-M   'P 1'
#
loop_
_entity.id
_entity.type
_entity.pdbx_description
1 polymer ?
#
loop_
_entity_poly.entity_id
_entity_poly.type
_entity_poly.pdbx_seq_one_letter_code
_entity_poly.pdbx_strand_id
1 'polypeptide(L)'
;MKNIVLNIFTVVALGAAVTGCKDGAEKAKTGDAEVVKEMEVESKFKAIPEASMIVWTANKVVGGHSGTINVSNGVVQTKGNELVGGNFIFDISTLENTDIEDATDKAKLEGHLKSADFFNAEEFPNASFEITNVEGNTVSGNLMMKGIKKNISFPVKVGMNGDMMTITSDVFTIDRTEWDIKYNSGNLQILQN
;
A
#
# COMPACT_ATOMS: atom_id res chain seq x y z
N MET A 1 17.34 2.01 -20.05
CA MET A 1 16.47 1.55 -18.94
C MET A 1 15.03 1.70 -19.42
N LYS A 2 14.17 0.70 -19.20
CA LYS A 2 12.77 0.70 -19.64
C LYS A 2 11.86 1.34 -18.56
N ASN A 3 10.70 1.87 -18.96
CA ASN A 3 9.83 2.69 -18.11
C ASN A 3 8.54 1.94 -17.73
N ILE A 4 8.01 2.10 -16.50
CA ILE A 4 6.77 1.46 -16.01
C ILE A 4 5.71 2.51 -15.68
N VAL A 5 4.46 2.27 -16.08
CA VAL A 5 3.30 2.97 -15.50
C VAL A 5 2.68 2.06 -14.43
N LEU A 6 2.56 2.53 -13.20
CA LEU A 6 2.36 1.66 -12.04
C LEU A 6 1.15 2.08 -11.17
N ASN A 7 -0.07 1.77 -11.60
CA ASN A 7 -1.27 1.99 -10.78
C ASN A 7 -1.48 0.86 -9.77
N ILE A 8 -0.62 0.71 -8.75
CA ILE A 8 -0.66 -0.54 -7.99
C ILE A 8 -1.85 -0.69 -7.05
N PHE A 9 -2.32 0.28 -6.28
CA PHE A 9 -3.12 -0.11 -5.11
C PHE A 9 -4.50 0.53 -5.07
N THR A 10 -5.53 -0.26 -4.77
CA THR A 10 -6.72 0.24 -4.07
C THR A 10 -6.77 -0.51 -2.74
N VAL A 11 -6.30 0.12 -1.67
CA VAL A 11 -6.22 -0.48 -0.33
C VAL A 11 -7.34 0.06 0.54
N VAL A 12 -8.18 -0.81 1.10
CA VAL A 12 -9.11 -0.39 2.15
C VAL A 12 -8.49 -0.65 3.53
N ALA A 13 -8.16 0.41 4.26
CA ALA A 13 -7.77 0.35 5.66
C ALA A 13 -9.03 0.27 6.53
N LEU A 14 -9.34 -0.91 7.09
CA LEU A 14 -10.48 -1.09 7.99
C LEU A 14 -10.07 -0.79 9.45
N GLY A 15 -10.89 0.01 10.15
CA GLY A 15 -10.77 0.25 11.59
C GLY A 15 -11.61 -0.67 12.48
N ALA A 16 -12.37 -1.61 11.91
CA ALA A 16 -13.23 -2.55 12.63
C ALA A 16 -13.43 -3.85 11.82
N ALA A 17 -13.50 -4.98 12.52
CA ALA A 17 -13.94 -6.25 11.95
C ALA A 17 -15.44 -6.18 11.59
N VAL A 18 -15.75 -5.75 10.36
CA VAL A 18 -17.08 -5.94 9.77
C VAL A 18 -17.07 -7.25 8.99
N THR A 19 -17.46 -8.33 9.68
CA THR A 19 -17.98 -9.52 9.00
C THR A 19 -19.35 -9.18 8.42
N GLY A 20 -19.37 -8.75 7.15
CA GLY A 20 -20.62 -8.68 6.38
C GLY A 20 -20.88 -7.34 5.69
N CYS A 21 -20.15 -7.09 4.60
CA CYS A 21 -20.72 -6.41 3.42
C CYS A 21 -20.31 -7.20 2.18
N LYS A 22 -21.30 -7.47 1.33
CA LYS A 22 -21.29 -8.44 0.23
C LYS A 22 -20.63 -7.93 -1.07
N ASP A 23 -19.65 -7.03 -0.95
CA ASP A 23 -18.81 -6.50 -2.04
C ASP A 23 -17.32 -6.70 -1.69
N GLY A 24 -17.02 -7.88 -1.14
CA GLY A 24 -15.89 -8.12 -0.24
C GLY A 24 -14.50 -8.05 -0.87
N ALA A 25 -13.82 -6.92 -0.70
CA ALA A 25 -12.36 -6.87 -0.81
C ALA A 25 -11.73 -7.92 0.13
N GLU A 26 -10.84 -8.77 -0.39
CA GLU A 26 -10.21 -9.80 0.41
C GLU A 26 -9.25 -9.19 1.42
N LYS A 27 -9.23 -9.72 2.65
CA LYS A 27 -8.23 -9.33 3.66
C LYS A 27 -6.89 -9.95 3.28
N ALA A 28 -5.89 -9.10 3.05
CA ALA A 28 -4.53 -9.56 2.81
C ALA A 28 -4.04 -10.36 4.01
N LYS A 29 -3.43 -11.51 3.74
CA LYS A 29 -2.72 -12.28 4.77
C LYS A 29 -1.58 -11.40 5.26
N THR A 30 -1.50 -11.19 6.58
CA THR A 30 -0.47 -10.36 7.21
C THR A 30 0.35 -11.24 8.15
N GLY A 31 1.68 -11.14 8.06
CA GLY A 31 2.62 -11.89 8.88
C GLY A 31 3.86 -11.06 9.21
N ASP A 32 4.83 -11.69 9.87
CA ASP A 32 6.10 -11.06 10.14
C ASP A 32 6.90 -10.83 8.86
N ALA A 33 7.80 -9.85 8.89
CA ALA A 33 8.64 -9.54 7.75
C ALA A 33 9.48 -10.75 7.31
N GLU A 34 9.57 -10.98 6.00
CA GLU A 34 10.29 -12.10 5.41
C GLU A 34 11.58 -11.64 4.72
N VAL A 35 12.52 -12.56 4.52
CA VAL A 35 13.72 -12.29 3.73
C VAL A 35 13.37 -12.29 2.24
N VAL A 36 13.92 -11.35 1.48
CA VAL A 36 13.76 -11.31 0.01
C VAL A 36 14.41 -12.53 -0.61
N LYS A 37 13.64 -13.32 -1.36
CA LYS A 37 14.18 -14.47 -2.10
C LYS A 37 15.03 -13.98 -3.27
N GLU A 38 16.22 -14.57 -3.42
CA GLU A 38 17.05 -14.34 -4.61
C GLU A 38 16.42 -15.05 -5.83
N MET A 39 16.22 -14.29 -6.90
CA MET A 39 15.66 -14.76 -8.16
C MET A 39 16.58 -14.35 -9.30
N GLU A 40 16.58 -15.11 -10.38
CA GLU A 40 17.26 -14.71 -11.62
C GLU A 40 16.56 -13.49 -12.22
N VAL A 41 17.31 -12.42 -12.48
CA VAL A 41 16.80 -11.15 -13.01
C VAL A 41 17.40 -10.89 -14.38
N GLU A 42 16.55 -10.77 -15.39
CA GLU A 42 16.95 -10.45 -16.77
C GLU A 42 16.73 -8.98 -17.11
N SER A 43 15.66 -8.38 -16.58
CA SER A 43 15.29 -7.00 -16.86
C SER A 43 14.87 -6.25 -15.61
N LYS A 44 15.11 -4.93 -15.64
CA LYS A 44 14.68 -3.99 -14.62
C LYS A 44 13.91 -2.86 -15.25
N PHE A 45 12.81 -2.50 -14.62
CA PHE A 45 11.99 -1.39 -15.03
C PHE A 45 11.83 -0.40 -13.86
N LYS A 46 11.72 0.89 -14.16
CA LYS A 46 11.54 1.93 -13.14
C LYS A 46 10.10 2.44 -13.11
N ALA A 47 9.53 2.58 -11.92
CA ALA A 47 8.26 3.28 -11.73
C ALA A 47 8.34 4.71 -12.25
N ILE A 48 7.26 5.20 -12.87
CA ILE A 48 7.10 6.61 -13.27
C ILE A 48 6.32 7.31 -12.16
N PRO A 49 6.95 8.13 -11.28
CA PRO A 49 6.31 8.69 -10.09
C PRO A 49 4.94 9.35 -10.36
N GLU A 50 4.83 10.11 -11.45
CA GLU A 50 3.60 10.85 -11.82
C GLU A 50 2.44 9.95 -12.25
N ALA A 51 2.72 8.70 -12.62
CA ALA A 51 1.73 7.73 -13.08
C ALA A 51 1.67 6.50 -12.15
N SER A 52 2.20 6.65 -10.93
CA SER A 52 2.39 5.55 -10.00
C SER A 52 1.94 5.91 -8.59
N MET A 53 0.88 5.26 -8.10
CA MET A 53 0.30 5.61 -6.80
C MET A 53 -0.37 4.43 -6.10
N ILE A 54 -0.52 4.61 -4.78
CA ILE A 54 -1.53 3.94 -3.98
C ILE A 54 -2.80 4.78 -4.02
N VAL A 55 -3.93 4.16 -4.30
CA VAL A 55 -5.27 4.61 -3.95
C VAL A 55 -5.66 3.92 -2.64
N TRP A 56 -6.21 4.67 -1.71
CA TRP A 56 -6.64 4.15 -0.43
C TRP A 56 -8.09 4.55 -0.11
N THR A 57 -8.74 3.73 0.69
CA THR A 57 -10.02 4.01 1.34
C THR A 57 -9.88 3.65 2.83
N ALA A 58 -10.28 4.52 3.74
CA ALA A 58 -10.25 4.29 5.17
C ALA A 58 -11.66 4.46 5.74
N ASN A 59 -12.27 3.37 6.18
CA ASN A 59 -13.66 3.35 6.62
C ASN A 59 -13.78 3.38 8.15
N LYS A 60 -14.76 4.14 8.63
CA LYS A 60 -15.30 4.10 10.00
C LYS A 60 -16.57 3.22 10.00
N VAL A 61 -17.14 2.99 11.19
CA VAL A 61 -18.47 2.34 11.34
C VAL A 61 -19.54 3.08 10.53
N VAL A 62 -19.43 4.41 10.44
CA VAL A 62 -20.25 5.25 9.57
C VAL A 62 -19.33 6.20 8.81
N GLY A 63 -19.36 6.12 7.48
CA GLY A 63 -18.54 6.94 6.58
C GLY A 63 -17.09 6.48 6.46
N GLY A 64 -16.32 7.21 5.66
CA GLY A 64 -14.92 6.92 5.38
C GLY A 64 -14.32 8.02 4.53
N HIS A 65 -13.04 7.90 4.23
CA HIS A 65 -12.33 8.78 3.32
C HIS A 65 -11.57 7.97 2.30
N SER A 66 -11.39 8.52 1.11
CA SER A 66 -10.54 7.98 0.08
C SER A 66 -9.48 8.98 -0.34
N GLY A 67 -8.40 8.48 -0.92
CA GLY A 67 -7.31 9.32 -1.34
C GLY A 67 -6.22 8.57 -2.05
N THR A 68 -5.09 9.25 -2.24
CA THR A 68 -3.92 8.70 -2.91
C THR A 68 -2.64 8.96 -2.11
N ILE A 69 -1.59 8.19 -2.42
CA ILE A 69 -0.20 8.43 -2.01
C ILE A 69 0.68 8.05 -3.21
N ASN A 70 1.54 8.95 -3.67
CA ASN A 70 2.36 8.71 -4.85
C ASN A 70 3.59 7.86 -4.53
N VAL A 71 4.02 7.09 -5.52
CA VAL A 71 5.33 6.43 -5.53
C VAL A 71 6.38 7.50 -5.78
N SER A 72 7.39 7.61 -4.92
CA SER A 72 8.57 8.46 -5.16
C SER A 72 9.62 7.75 -6.00
N ASN A 73 9.79 6.45 -5.79
CA ASN A 73 10.72 5.62 -6.54
C ASN A 73 10.26 4.16 -6.53
N GLY A 74 10.59 3.42 -7.57
CA GLY A 74 10.35 2.00 -7.60
C GLY A 74 11.13 1.29 -8.69
N VAL A 75 11.53 0.06 -8.42
CA VAL A 75 12.18 -0.82 -9.38
C VAL A 75 11.46 -2.15 -9.38
N VAL A 76 11.07 -2.60 -10.57
CA VAL A 76 10.54 -3.94 -10.80
C VAL A 76 11.60 -4.78 -11.49
N GLN A 77 11.67 -6.05 -11.11
CA GLN A 77 12.60 -7.03 -11.65
C GLN A 77 11.81 -8.14 -12.33
N THR A 78 12.23 -8.51 -13.55
CA THR A 78 11.59 -9.57 -14.32
C THR A 78 12.60 -10.60 -14.82
N LYS A 79 12.11 -11.83 -15.00
CA LYS A 79 12.73 -12.87 -15.83
C LYS A 79 11.84 -13.06 -17.05
N GLY A 80 12.33 -12.70 -18.24
CA GLY A 80 11.48 -12.46 -19.40
C GLY A 80 10.36 -11.46 -19.06
N ASN A 81 9.11 -11.90 -19.26
CA ASN A 81 7.90 -11.11 -18.96
C ASN A 81 7.31 -11.42 -17.56
N GLU A 82 7.92 -12.31 -16.79
CA GLU A 82 7.42 -12.71 -15.47
C GLU A 82 7.99 -11.79 -14.38
N LEU A 83 7.12 -11.30 -13.51
CA LEU A 83 7.50 -10.54 -12.32
C LEU A 83 8.22 -11.49 -11.34
N VAL A 84 9.43 -11.15 -10.92
CA VAL A 84 10.21 -11.97 -9.97
C VAL A 84 10.59 -11.21 -8.70
N GLY A 85 10.48 -9.88 -8.71
CA GLY A 85 10.84 -9.07 -7.56
C GLY A 85 10.68 -7.58 -7.82
N GLY A 86 11.01 -6.78 -6.82
CA GLY A 86 10.94 -5.33 -6.91
C GLY A 86 10.75 -4.65 -5.57
N ASN A 87 10.89 -3.34 -5.59
CA ASN A 87 10.69 -2.49 -4.43
C ASN A 87 10.03 -1.17 -4.85
N PHE A 88 9.22 -0.62 -3.96
CA PHE A 88 8.57 0.67 -4.12
C PHE A 88 8.74 1.50 -2.85
N ILE A 89 8.93 2.80 -3.03
CA ILE A 89 8.98 3.81 -1.98
C ILE A 89 7.85 4.78 -2.26
N PHE A 90 7.02 5.05 -1.26
CA PHE A 90 5.88 5.95 -1.34
C PHE A 90 6.15 7.17 -0.48
N ASP A 91 5.90 8.35 -1.01
CA ASP A 91 6.12 9.61 -0.31
C ASP A 91 4.85 10.03 0.43
N ILE A 92 4.87 9.94 1.76
CA ILE A 92 3.71 10.24 2.60
C ILE A 92 3.33 11.73 2.52
N SER A 93 4.27 12.62 2.17
CA SER A 93 3.97 14.04 1.98
C SER A 93 2.97 14.28 0.84
N THR A 94 2.94 13.37 -0.14
CA THR A 94 2.00 13.39 -1.28
C THR A 94 0.63 12.81 -0.95
N LEU A 95 0.38 12.39 0.30
CA LEU A 95 -0.94 11.94 0.71
C LEU A 95 -1.97 13.05 0.44
N GLU A 96 -2.98 12.69 -0.34
CA GLU A 96 -4.07 13.57 -0.76
C GLU A 96 -5.41 12.87 -0.52
N ASN A 97 -6.40 13.61 -0.02
CA ASN A 97 -7.79 13.17 0.03
C ASN A 97 -8.53 13.55 -1.26
N THR A 98 -9.33 12.62 -1.78
CA THR A 98 -10.00 12.76 -3.07
C THR A 98 -11.52 12.85 -2.99
N ASP A 99 -12.10 12.79 -1.79
CA ASP A 99 -13.56 12.77 -1.59
C ASP A 99 -14.14 13.94 -0.77
N ILE A 100 -13.29 14.82 -0.22
CA ILE A 100 -13.71 16.08 0.41
C ILE A 100 -13.48 17.24 -0.56
N GLU A 101 -14.56 17.94 -0.92
CA GLU A 101 -14.49 19.13 -1.78
C GLU A 101 -14.04 20.40 -1.04
N ASP A 102 -14.41 20.54 0.24
CA ASP A 102 -14.00 21.70 1.03
C ASP A 102 -12.50 21.66 1.33
N ALA A 103 -11.78 22.68 0.87
CA ALA A 103 -10.33 22.74 0.98
C ALA A 103 -9.83 22.79 2.44
N THR A 104 -10.61 23.39 3.35
CA THR A 104 -10.23 23.51 4.77
C THR A 104 -10.35 22.16 5.46
N ASP A 105 -11.45 21.44 5.24
CA ASP A 105 -11.66 20.12 5.82
C ASP A 105 -10.77 19.05 5.20
N LYS A 106 -10.51 19.14 3.89
CA LYS A 106 -9.48 18.34 3.20
C LYS A 106 -8.12 18.52 3.86
N ALA A 107 -7.66 19.77 4.02
CA ALA A 107 -6.37 20.07 4.63
C ALA A 107 -6.27 19.59 6.10
N LYS A 108 -7.35 19.71 6.88
CA LYS A 108 -7.39 19.18 8.26
C LYS A 108 -7.21 17.67 8.28
N LEU A 109 -7.93 16.92 7.43
CA LEU A 109 -7.83 15.47 7.37
C LEU A 109 -6.43 15.04 6.94
N GLU A 110 -5.90 15.61 5.86
CA GLU A 110 -4.56 15.28 5.35
C GLU A 110 -3.48 15.57 6.40
N GLY A 111 -3.57 16.72 7.07
CA GLY A 111 -2.67 17.07 8.18
C GLY A 111 -2.74 16.07 9.31
N HIS A 112 -3.94 15.61 9.68
CA HIS A 112 -4.11 14.60 10.73
C HIS A 112 -3.54 13.24 10.33
N LEU A 113 -3.78 12.78 9.10
CA LEU A 113 -3.23 11.52 8.59
C LEU A 113 -1.69 11.55 8.52
N LYS A 114 -1.09 12.72 8.28
CA LYS A 114 0.38 12.89 8.27
C LYS A 114 0.97 13.01 9.69
N SER A 115 0.17 13.26 10.72
CA SER A 115 0.63 13.46 12.10
C SER A 115 1.04 12.16 12.82
N ALA A 116 1.57 12.31 14.04
CA ALA A 116 2.00 11.19 14.91
C ALA A 116 0.88 10.19 15.27
N ASP A 117 -0.39 10.62 15.20
CA ASP A 117 -1.55 9.74 15.41
C ASP A 117 -1.70 8.68 14.31
N PHE A 118 -1.11 8.93 13.14
CA PHE A 118 -1.21 8.10 11.95
C PHE A 118 0.17 7.73 11.38
N PHE A 119 0.57 8.32 10.24
CA PHE A 119 1.80 7.94 9.55
C PHE A 119 3.06 8.51 10.21
N ASN A 120 2.92 9.55 11.04
CA ASN A 120 4.03 10.29 11.64
C ASN A 120 5.07 10.69 10.56
N ALA A 121 4.60 11.40 9.54
CA ALA A 121 5.36 11.69 8.32
C ALA A 121 6.62 12.54 8.56
N GLU A 122 6.68 13.27 9.67
CA GLU A 122 7.88 14.02 10.07
C GLU A 122 9.05 13.08 10.39
N GLU A 123 8.78 11.96 11.08
CA GLU A 123 9.79 10.95 11.45
C GLU A 123 9.90 9.84 10.39
N PHE A 124 8.79 9.47 9.77
CA PHE A 124 8.68 8.42 8.76
C PHE A 124 8.12 8.99 7.45
N PRO A 125 8.90 9.77 6.69
CA PRO A 125 8.41 10.44 5.48
C PRO A 125 8.05 9.47 4.35
N ASN A 126 8.48 8.21 4.45
CA ASN A 126 8.24 7.21 3.42
C ASN A 126 7.61 5.92 4.00
N ALA A 127 6.68 5.35 3.23
CA ALA A 127 6.35 3.93 3.31
C ALA A 127 7.12 3.18 2.22
N SER A 128 7.25 1.85 2.35
CA SER A 128 7.85 1.05 1.28
C SER A 128 7.21 -0.33 1.16
N PHE A 129 7.28 -0.91 -0.02
CA PHE A 129 6.89 -2.29 -0.28
C PHE A 129 8.03 -3.01 -1.00
N GLU A 130 8.52 -4.10 -0.43
CA GLU A 130 9.61 -4.90 -0.98
C GLU A 130 9.12 -6.33 -1.24
N ILE A 131 9.10 -6.75 -2.51
CA ILE A 131 8.61 -8.06 -2.91
C ILE A 131 9.56 -9.13 -2.37
N THR A 132 9.02 -10.06 -1.58
CA THR A 132 9.77 -11.20 -1.04
C THR A 132 9.51 -12.48 -1.84
N ASN A 133 8.35 -12.57 -2.50
CA ASN A 133 7.94 -13.76 -3.24
C ASN A 133 6.89 -13.44 -4.32
N VAL A 134 6.92 -14.18 -5.42
CA VAL A 134 5.88 -14.15 -6.46
C VAL A 134 5.47 -15.58 -6.78
N GLU A 135 4.19 -15.90 -6.60
CA GLU A 135 3.62 -17.21 -6.87
C GLU A 135 2.38 -17.07 -7.75
N GLY A 136 2.53 -17.41 -9.04
CA GLY A 136 1.51 -17.14 -10.05
C GLY A 136 1.18 -15.66 -10.11
N ASN A 137 -0.08 -15.32 -9.85
CA ASN A 137 -0.55 -13.92 -9.81
C ASN A 137 -0.55 -13.32 -8.40
N THR A 138 0.01 -14.01 -7.40
CA THR A 138 0.09 -13.50 -6.01
C THR A 138 1.47 -12.95 -5.74
N VAL A 139 1.53 -11.72 -5.24
CA VAL A 139 2.76 -11.12 -4.72
C VAL A 139 2.70 -11.13 -3.20
N SER A 140 3.82 -11.52 -2.59
CA SER A 140 4.06 -11.31 -1.16
C SER A 140 5.22 -10.35 -0.98
N GLY A 141 5.13 -9.46 -0.01
CA GLY A 141 6.18 -8.50 0.24
C GLY A 141 6.06 -7.79 1.57
N ASN A 142 7.19 -7.25 2.01
CA ASN A 142 7.30 -6.48 3.24
C ASN A 142 6.77 -5.07 3.01
N LEU A 143 5.60 -4.77 3.57
CA LEU A 143 5.08 -3.42 3.68
C LEU A 143 5.64 -2.78 4.94
N MET A 144 6.40 -1.69 4.76
CA MET A 144 6.84 -0.81 5.84
C MET A 144 5.93 0.40 5.93
N MET A 145 5.37 0.64 7.11
CA MET A 145 4.69 1.88 7.49
C MET A 145 5.07 2.24 8.92
N LYS A 146 5.29 3.54 9.20
CA LYS A 146 5.64 4.04 10.54
C LYS A 146 6.80 3.26 11.19
N GLY A 147 7.82 2.92 10.38
CA GLY A 147 9.00 2.16 10.81
C GLY A 147 8.80 0.65 11.05
N ILE A 148 7.56 0.14 11.00
CA ILE A 148 7.24 -1.27 11.24
C ILE A 148 7.13 -2.00 9.90
N LYS A 149 7.73 -3.19 9.78
CA LYS A 149 7.61 -4.06 8.61
C LYS A 149 6.70 -5.26 8.92
N LYS A 150 5.75 -5.53 8.02
CA LYS A 150 4.94 -6.74 8.02
C LYS A 150 4.83 -7.28 6.60
N ASN A 151 4.87 -8.60 6.45
CA ASN A 151 4.69 -9.21 5.14
C ASN A 151 3.19 -9.28 4.83
N ILE A 152 2.81 -8.84 3.64
CA ILE A 152 1.44 -8.95 3.13
C ILE A 152 1.41 -9.66 1.78
N SER A 153 0.35 -10.43 1.54
CA SER A 153 0.11 -11.10 0.26
C SER A 153 -1.21 -10.67 -0.37
N PHE A 154 -1.18 -10.36 -1.66
CA PHE A 154 -2.36 -9.97 -2.43
C PHE A 154 -2.18 -10.30 -3.92
N PRO A 155 -3.28 -10.51 -4.67
CA PRO A 155 -3.22 -10.78 -6.10
C PRO A 155 -2.89 -9.51 -6.90
N VAL A 156 -2.13 -9.67 -7.97
CA VAL A 156 -1.78 -8.63 -8.93
C VAL A 156 -2.04 -9.10 -10.37
N LYS A 157 -2.31 -8.13 -11.25
CA LYS A 157 -2.33 -8.28 -12.70
C LYS A 157 -1.11 -7.57 -13.26
N VAL A 158 -0.34 -8.30 -14.06
CA VAL A 158 0.85 -7.79 -14.73
C VAL A 158 0.56 -7.69 -16.22
N GLY A 159 0.71 -6.49 -16.78
CA GLY A 159 0.55 -6.21 -18.21
C GLY A 159 1.85 -5.76 -18.84
N MET A 160 2.04 -6.10 -20.12
CA MET A 160 3.15 -5.62 -20.94
C MET A 160 2.61 -5.01 -22.23
N ASN A 161 3.04 -3.79 -22.54
CA ASN A 161 2.79 -3.12 -23.82
C ASN A 161 4.11 -2.54 -24.34
N GLY A 162 4.78 -3.29 -25.21
CA GLY A 162 6.14 -2.97 -25.65
C GLY A 162 7.11 -2.97 -24.47
N ASP A 163 7.78 -1.83 -24.24
CA ASP A 163 8.71 -1.65 -23.11
C ASP A 163 8.02 -1.09 -21.85
N MET A 164 6.70 -0.89 -21.88
CA MET A 164 5.92 -0.44 -20.75
C MET A 164 5.30 -1.62 -20.00
N MET A 165 5.62 -1.74 -18.73
CA MET A 165 4.98 -2.68 -17.81
C MET A 165 3.88 -1.95 -17.02
N THR A 166 2.81 -2.67 -16.69
CA THR A 166 1.80 -2.25 -15.72
C THR A 166 1.62 -3.32 -14.65
N ILE A 167 1.48 -2.89 -13.40
CA ILE A 167 1.13 -3.79 -12.28
C ILE A 167 -0.04 -3.13 -11.55
N THR A 168 -1.14 -3.86 -11.40
CA THR A 168 -2.32 -3.41 -10.66
C THR A 168 -2.77 -4.52 -9.70
N SER A 169 -3.19 -4.18 -8.49
CA SER A 169 -3.87 -5.13 -7.61
C SER A 169 -5.38 -5.07 -7.81
N ASP A 170 -6.08 -6.14 -7.44
CA ASP A 170 -7.49 -5.99 -7.08
C ASP A 170 -7.58 -5.27 -5.72
N VAL A 171 -8.78 -4.84 -5.33
CA VAL A 171 -9.00 -4.18 -4.03
C VAL A 171 -8.74 -5.21 -2.91
N PHE A 172 -7.86 -4.87 -1.97
CA PHE A 172 -7.63 -5.69 -0.78
C PHE A 172 -7.63 -4.84 0.49
N THR A 173 -7.74 -5.50 1.64
CA THR A 173 -7.80 -4.83 2.94
C THR A 173 -6.61 -5.20 3.82
N ILE A 174 -6.15 -4.24 4.62
CA ILE A 174 -5.13 -4.45 5.65
C ILE A 174 -5.66 -3.98 7.01
N ASP A 175 -5.15 -4.59 8.07
CA ASP A 175 -5.35 -4.10 9.43
C ASP A 175 -4.18 -3.17 9.81
N ARG A 176 -4.41 -1.86 9.74
CA ARG A 176 -3.37 -0.86 10.03
C ARG A 176 -2.83 -0.90 11.47
N THR A 177 -3.51 -1.60 12.38
CA THR A 177 -3.03 -1.74 13.77
C THR A 177 -1.76 -2.59 13.88
N GLU A 178 -1.50 -3.44 12.87
CA GLU A 178 -0.25 -4.21 12.72
C GLU A 178 0.99 -3.32 12.53
N TRP A 179 0.79 -2.06 12.13
CA TRP A 179 1.82 -1.01 11.98
C TRP A 179 1.67 0.10 13.03
N ASP A 180 1.00 -0.19 14.14
CA ASP A 180 0.81 0.75 15.25
C ASP A 180 0.08 2.06 14.86
N ILE A 181 -0.73 2.01 13.81
CA ILE A 181 -1.62 3.11 13.40
C ILE A 181 -2.99 2.86 14.05
N LYS A 182 -3.15 3.26 15.31
CA LYS A 182 -4.28 2.84 16.18
C LYS A 182 -5.37 3.90 16.39
N TYR A 183 -5.18 5.14 15.94
CA TYR A 183 -6.14 6.23 16.17
C TYR A 183 -7.57 5.82 15.78
N ASN A 184 -8.51 5.86 16.72
CA ASN A 184 -9.91 5.47 16.50
C ASN A 184 -10.10 4.06 15.88
N SER A 185 -9.19 3.11 16.18
CA SER A 185 -9.38 1.70 15.88
C SER A 185 -10.14 1.03 17.03
N GLY A 186 -11.17 0.24 16.72
CA GLY A 186 -12.00 -0.43 17.73
C GLY A 186 -11.28 -1.53 18.52
N ASN A 187 -10.03 -1.86 18.15
CA ASN A 187 -9.22 -2.92 18.76
C ASN A 187 -8.48 -2.52 20.03
N LEU A 188 -8.68 -1.29 20.54
CA LEU A 188 -8.20 -0.90 21.86
C LEU A 188 -9.21 -1.36 22.93
N GLN A 189 -9.44 -2.67 23.05
CA GLN A 189 -9.78 -3.21 24.36
C GLN A 189 -8.52 -3.10 25.21
N ILE A 190 -8.56 -2.10 26.07
CA ILE A 190 -7.64 -1.86 27.17
C ILE A 190 -7.52 -3.16 27.97
N LEU A 191 -6.49 -3.97 27.74
CA LEU A 191 -5.97 -4.85 28.79
C LEU A 191 -5.12 -3.98 29.72
N GLN A 192 -5.80 -3.17 30.52
CA GLN A 192 -5.29 -2.77 31.82
C GLN A 192 -5.99 -3.64 32.84
N ASN A 193 -5.32 -4.75 33.17
CA ASN A 193 -4.99 -5.23 34.51
C ASN A 193 -4.47 -6.67 34.41
#